data_AF-C0HJQ3-F1
#
_entry.id   AF-C0HJQ3-F1
#
_cell.length_a   1.000
_cell.length_b   1.000
_cell.length_c   1.000
_cell.angle_alpha   90.00
_cell.angle_beta   90.00
_cell.angle_gamma   90.00
#
_symmetry.space_group_name_H-M   'P 1'
#
loop_
_entity.id
_entity.type
_entity.pdbx_description
1 polymer ?
#
loop_
_entity_poly.entity_id
_entity_poly.type
_entity_poly.pdbx_seq_one_letter_code
_entity_poly.pdbx_strand_id
1 'polypeptide(L)' 'MSGRGKTGGKARAKAKTRSSRAGLQFPVGRVHRLLRKGNYAQRVGAGAPVYLILELAGNAARDNKKTRIIPRHLQL' A
#
# COMPACT_ATOMS: atom_id res chain seq x y z
N MET A 1 -20.78 38.40 -6.49
CA MET A 1 -19.38 38.85 -6.66
C MET A 1 -18.54 37.69 -7.16
N SER A 2 -17.91 37.86 -8.32
CA SER A 2 -17.04 36.89 -9.00
C SER A 2 -15.72 36.67 -8.24
N GLY A 3 -15.47 35.44 -7.78
CA GLY A 3 -14.15 34.99 -7.35
C GLY A 3 -13.36 34.44 -8.52
N ARG A 4 -12.98 35.32 -9.44
CA ARG A 4 -12.14 35.03 -10.61
C ARG A 4 -10.70 34.78 -10.16
N GLY A 5 -10.16 33.63 -10.55
CA GLY A 5 -8.73 33.49 -10.88
C GLY A 5 -7.81 32.96 -9.78
N LYS A 6 -7.43 31.68 -9.93
CA LYS A 6 -6.00 31.29 -9.98
C LYS A 6 -5.82 30.20 -11.03
N THR A 7 -6.04 30.57 -12.29
CA THR A 7 -5.28 30.07 -13.43
C THR A 7 -3.81 30.43 -13.20
N GLY A 8 -2.93 29.44 -13.04
CA GLY A 8 -1.48 29.67 -12.88
C GLY A 8 -0.72 28.65 -12.03
N GLY A 9 -1.39 27.67 -11.43
CA GLY A 9 -0.68 26.60 -10.74
C GLY A 9 0.04 25.70 -11.73
N LYS A 10 1.38 25.73 -11.76
CA LYS A 10 2.22 24.68 -12.37
C LYS A 10 1.53 23.33 -12.17
N ALA A 11 1.36 22.56 -13.24
CA ALA A 11 0.67 21.27 -13.21
C ALA A 11 1.06 20.52 -11.92
N ARG A 12 0.13 20.44 -10.96
CA ARG A 12 0.43 19.92 -9.63
C ARG A 12 0.94 18.51 -9.85
N ALA A 13 2.17 18.24 -9.45
CA ALA A 13 2.78 16.93 -9.63
C ALA A 13 1.80 15.87 -9.10
N LYS A 14 1.53 14.83 -9.91
CA LYS A 14 0.55 13.79 -9.55
C LYS A 14 0.90 13.25 -8.16
N ALA A 15 -0.10 13.20 -7.28
CA ALA A 15 0.11 12.70 -5.93
C ALA A 15 0.63 11.25 -6.01
N LYS A 16 1.82 11.01 -5.44
CA LYS A 16 2.40 9.65 -5.37
C LYS A 16 1.45 8.74 -4.57
N THR A 17 1.09 7.62 -5.16
CA THR A 17 0.22 6.62 -4.52
C THR A 17 0.93 5.99 -3.32
N ARG A 18 0.17 5.47 -2.35
CA ARG A 18 0.74 4.74 -1.20
C ARG A 18 1.61 3.55 -1.63
N SER A 19 1.22 2.84 -2.67
CA SER A 19 2.00 1.76 -3.28
C SER A 19 3.34 2.26 -3.84
N SER A 20 3.34 3.36 -4.61
CA SER A 20 4.57 3.94 -5.16
C SER A 20 5.51 4.46 -4.07
N ARG A 21 4.97 4.96 -2.95
CA ARG A 21 5.78 5.38 -1.79
C ARG A 21 6.39 4.20 -1.03
N ALA A 22 5.68 3.07 -0.98
CA ALA A 22 6.16 1.84 -0.34
C ALA A 22 7.08 0.99 -1.25
N GLY A 23 7.22 1.35 -2.54
CA GLY A 23 7.97 0.55 -3.50
C GLY A 23 7.31 -0.79 -3.85
N LEU A 24 6.00 -0.91 -3.65
CA LEU A 24 5.26 -2.17 -3.86
C LEU A 24 4.40 -2.09 -5.13
N GLN A 25 4.39 -3.17 -5.91
CA GLN A 25 3.41 -3.38 -6.99
C GLN A 25 1.99 -3.62 -6.43
N PHE A 26 1.91 -4.11 -5.20
CA PHE A 26 0.64 -4.39 -4.54
C PHE A 26 -0.18 -3.12 -4.27
N PRO A 27 -1.53 -3.21 -4.33
CA PRO A 27 -2.41 -2.07 -4.09
C PRO A 27 -2.58 -1.78 -2.59
N VAL A 28 -1.57 -1.18 -1.95
CA VAL A 28 -1.53 -0.82 -0.51
C VAL A 28 -2.78 -0.07 -0.05
N GLY A 29 -3.26 0.87 -0.88
CA GLY A 29 -4.47 1.63 -0.55
C GLY A 29 -5.75 0.78 -0.53
N ARG A 30 -5.82 -0.25 -1.38
CA ARG A 30 -6.95 -1.19 -1.42
C ARG A 30 -6.91 -2.11 -0.20
N VAL A 31 -5.75 -2.67 0.12
CA VAL A 31 -5.56 -3.52 1.31
C VAL A 31 -5.93 -2.75 2.57
N HIS A 32 -5.47 -1.51 2.74
CA HIS A 32 -5.84 -0.67 3.89
C HIS A 32 -7.35 -0.44 4.01
N ARG A 33 -8.04 -0.21 2.88
CA ARG A 33 -9.49 -0.04 2.85
C ARG A 33 -10.21 -1.34 3.24
N LEU A 34 -9.76 -2.49 2.72
CA LEU A 34 -10.33 -3.80 3.05
C LEU A 34 -10.13 -4.15 4.52
N LEU A 35 -8.96 -3.85 5.09
CA LEU A 35 -8.70 -4.04 6.52
C LEU A 35 -9.65 -3.22 7.41
N ARG A 36 -10.01 -2.01 6.99
CA ARG A 36 -11.01 -1.20 7.70
C ARG A 36 -12.42 -1.75 7.54
N LYS A 37 -12.79 -2.18 6.33
CA LYS A 37 -14.11 -2.77 6.07
C LYS A 37 -14.31 -4.09 6.82
N GLY A 38 -13.25 -4.87 6.99
CA GLY A 38 -13.28 -6.14 7.73
C GLY A 38 -13.41 -5.99 9.25
N ASN A 39 -13.41 -4.77 9.79
CA ASN A 39 -13.55 -4.49 11.23
C ASN A 39 -12.54 -5.25 12.12
N TYR A 40 -11.35 -5.59 11.60
CA TYR A 40 -10.36 -6.37 12.34
C TYR A 40 -9.77 -5.65 13.56
N ALA A 41 -9.87 -4.32 13.61
CA ALA A 41 -9.44 -3.50 14.74
C ALA A 41 -10.18 -2.15 14.73
N GLN A 42 -10.34 -1.53 15.90
CA GLN A 42 -10.91 -0.17 16.02
C GLN A 42 -10.12 0.88 15.23
N ARG A 43 -8.79 0.72 15.15
CA ARG A 43 -7.89 1.61 14.40
C ARG A 43 -6.95 0.79 13.53
N VAL A 44 -6.93 1.08 12.22
CA VAL A 44 -5.99 0.46 11.27
C VAL A 44 -4.91 1.46 10.88
N GLY A 45 -3.69 1.20 11.36
CA GLY A 45 -2.50 2.01 11.08
C GLY A 45 -2.13 2.07 9.60
N ALA A 46 -1.40 3.10 9.18
CA ALA A 46 -1.01 3.29 7.78
C ALA A 46 -0.05 2.21 7.26
N GLY A 47 0.78 1.65 8.13
CA GLY A 47 1.72 0.57 7.81
C GLY A 47 1.13 -0.84 7.81
N ALA A 48 -0.08 -1.03 8.37
CA ALA A 48 -0.76 -2.33 8.43
C ALA A 48 -0.81 -3.09 7.09
N PRO A 49 -1.18 -2.47 5.94
CA PRO A 49 -1.18 -3.18 4.66
C PRO A 49 0.21 -3.63 4.21
N VAL A 50 1.27 -2.86 4.51
CA VAL A 50 2.66 -3.23 4.14
C VAL A 50 3.13 -4.39 5.02
N TYR A 51 2.85 -4.32 6.31
CA TYR A 51 3.17 -5.39 7.25
C TYR A 51 2.48 -6.70 6.87
N LEU A 52 1.18 -6.66 6.55
CA LEU A 52 0.45 -7.86 6.14
C LEU A 52 1.06 -8.54 4.90
N ILE A 53 1.47 -7.76 3.90
CA ILE A 53 2.12 -8.30 2.69
C ILE A 53 3.45 -8.97 3.03
N LEU A 54 4.27 -8.33 3.89
CA LEU A 54 5.54 -8.89 4.33
C LEU A 54 5.36 -10.18 5.14
N GLU A 55 4.34 -10.24 5.99
CA GLU A 55 4.01 -11.42 6.78
C GLU A 55 3.64 -12.60 5.87
N LEU A 56 2.74 -12.38 4.90
CA LEU A 56 2.35 -13.42 3.93
C LEU A 56 3.54 -13.88 3.06
N ALA A 57 4.35 -12.93 2.58
CA ALA A 57 5.54 -13.25 1.80
C ALA A 57 6.62 -13.98 2.62
N GLY A 58 6.73 -13.64 3.91
CA GLY A 58 7.61 -14.30 4.87
C GLY A 58 7.18 -15.73 5.17
N ASN A 59 5.88 -15.95 5.40
CA ASN A 59 5.32 -17.28 5.61
C ASN A 59 5.49 -18.16 4.36
N ALA A 60 5.20 -17.64 3.18
CA ALA A 60 5.47 -18.33 1.92
C ALA A 60 6.95 -18.69 1.72
N ALA A 61 7.87 -17.82 2.16
CA ALA A 61 9.30 -18.12 2.11
C ALA A 61 9.68 -19.27 3.05
N ARG A 62 9.12 -19.26 4.28
CA ARG A 62 9.35 -20.31 5.27
C ARG A 62 8.79 -21.66 4.82
N ASP A 63 7.59 -21.69 4.22
CA ASP A 63 6.98 -22.91 3.68
C ASP A 63 7.87 -23.53 2.59
N ASN A 64 8.50 -22.68 1.78
CA ASN A 64 9.49 -23.09 0.77
C ASN A 64 10.90 -23.36 1.33
N LYS A 65 11.06 -23.39 2.66
CA LYS A 65 12.33 -23.58 3.37
C LYS A 65 13.41 -22.56 2.94
N LYS A 66 13.01 -21.34 2.60
CA LYS A 66 13.91 -20.25 2.23
C LYS A 66 14.04 -19.25 3.38
N THR A 67 15.28 -18.83 3.63
CA THR A 67 15.60 -17.80 4.64
C THR A 67 15.37 -16.37 4.11
N ARG A 68 15.19 -16.20 2.80
CA ARG A 68 14.96 -14.90 2.15
C ARG A 68 13.68 -14.92 1.33
N ILE A 69 12.97 -13.79 1.33
CA ILE A 69 11.83 -13.56 0.45
C ILE A 69 12.35 -13.33 -0.97
N ILE A 70 11.93 -14.15 -1.93
CA ILE A 70 12.23 -14.00 -3.35
C ILE A 70 10.98 -13.49 -4.11
N PRO A 71 11.11 -12.91 -5.32
CA PRO A 71 9.98 -12.35 -6.07
C PRO A 71 8.79 -13.31 -6.24
N ARG A 72 9.04 -14.63 -6.33
CA ARG A 72 7.99 -15.65 -6.41
C ARG A 72 7.05 -15.65 -5.20
N HIS A 73 7.53 -15.33 -4.00
CA HIS A 73 6.70 -15.25 -2.80
C HIS A 73 5.78 -14.01 -2.79
N LEU A 74 6.06 -13.03 -3.65
CA LEU A 74 5.24 -11.84 -3.88
C LEU A 74 4.29 -11.99 -5.09
N GLN A 75 4.33 -13.10 -5.81
CA GLN A 75 3.39 -13.38 -6.91
C GLN A 75 2.16 -14.16 -6.46
N LEU A 76 2.12 -14.57 -5.18
CA LEU A 76 1.02 -15.34 -4.62
C LEU A 76 -0.32 -14.60 -4.69
#